data_AF-A0A2V5UXU0-F1
#
_entry.id   AF-A0A2V5UXU0-F1
#
_cell.length_a   1.000
_cell.length_b   1.000
_cell.length_c   1.000
_cell.angle_alpha   90.00
_cell.angle_beta   90.00
_cell.angle_gamma   90.00
#
_symmetry.space_group_name_H-M   'P 1'
#
loop_
_entity.id
_entity.type
_entity.pdbx_description
1 polymer ?
#
loop_
_entity_poly.entity_id
_entity_poly.type
_entity_poly.pdbx_seq_one_letter_code
_entity_poly.pdbx_strand_id
1 'polypeptide(L)'
;MARSLNIPAIVGLHDITAKLETGQHVLVDGTDGLLIVDPTPETLAQYAEIESRRARVVAQLKELRETRSTTRDGCHIVLSANIELPEDVDAVAANGAEGIGLYRTEFLYLNRNT
;
A
#
# COMPACT_ATOMS: atom_id res chain seq x y z
N MET A 1 4.02 9.92 0.28
CA MET A 1 5.05 9.64 1.31
C MET A 1 4.75 8.36 2.10
N ALA A 2 3.73 8.28 2.95
CA ALA A 2 3.46 7.03 3.70
C ALA A 2 3.25 5.78 2.81
N ARG A 3 2.51 5.95 1.71
CA ARG A 3 2.27 4.89 0.71
C ARG A 3 3.55 4.36 0.05
N SER A 4 4.51 5.23 -0.28
CA SER A 4 5.77 4.81 -0.90
C SER A 4 6.71 4.13 0.10
N LEU A 5 6.56 4.43 1.40
CA LEU A 5 7.31 3.79 2.49
C LEU A 5 6.69 2.48 2.97
N ASN A 6 5.55 2.05 2.40
CA ASN A 6 4.76 0.91 2.89
C ASN A 6 4.38 1.01 4.38
N ILE A 7 4.17 2.23 4.88
CA ILE A 7 3.74 2.48 6.26
C ILE A 7 2.23 2.79 6.26
N PRO A 8 1.41 2.10 7.08
CA PRO A 8 -0.01 2.42 7.21
C PRO A 8 -0.19 3.84 7.74
N ALA A 9 -1.13 4.59 7.16
CA ALA A 9 -1.41 5.96 7.55
C ALA A 9 -2.90 6.28 7.41
N ILE A 10 -3.40 7.10 8.33
CA ILE A 10 -4.76 7.66 8.33
C ILE A 10 -4.60 9.18 8.42
N VAL A 11 -5.38 9.90 7.62
CA VAL A 11 -5.41 11.38 7.61
C VAL A 11 -6.81 11.87 7.94
N GLY A 12 -6.93 13.11 8.41
CA GLY A 12 -8.23 13.70 8.73
C GLY A 12 -8.82 13.27 10.09
N LEU A 13 -7.98 12.77 11.00
CA LEU A 13 -8.37 12.54 12.39
C LEU A 13 -8.34 13.89 13.15
N HIS A 14 -9.42 14.65 13.01
CA HIS A 14 -9.52 16.07 13.38
C HIS A 14 -9.01 16.42 14.78
N ASP A 15 -9.49 15.74 15.82
CA ASP A 15 -9.23 16.08 17.23
C ASP A 15 -8.30 15.09 17.94
N ILE A 16 -7.59 14.26 17.17
CA ILE A 16 -6.87 13.13 17.73
C ILE A 16 -5.66 13.54 18.59
N THR A 17 -5.02 14.65 18.24
CA THR A 17 -3.88 15.19 18.97
C THR A 17 -4.27 15.73 20.36
N ALA A 18 -5.55 16.02 20.59
CA ALA A 18 -6.06 16.41 21.90
C ALA A 18 -6.57 15.22 22.73
N LYS A 19 -6.85 14.08 22.08
CA LYS A 19 -7.40 12.86 22.70
C LYS A 19 -6.35 11.82 23.06
N LEU A 20 -5.18 11.90 22.42
CA LEU A 20 -4.06 10.98 22.67
C LEU A 20 -3.05 11.58 23.63
N GLU A 21 -2.55 10.71 24.51
CA GLU A 21 -1.44 10.98 25.40
C GLU A 21 -0.20 10.23 24.96
N THR A 22 0.97 10.80 25.28
CA THR A 22 2.25 10.15 24.97
C THR A 22 2.37 8.84 25.74
N GLY A 23 2.67 7.76 25.03
CA GLY A 23 2.83 6.43 25.60
C GLY A 23 1.56 5.57 25.57
N GLN A 24 0.43 6.10 25.10
CA GLN A 24 -0.77 5.27 24.86
C GLN A 24 -0.53 4.25 23.74
N HIS A 25 -1.13 3.07 23.93
CA HIS A 25 -1.03 2.01 22.94
C HIS A 25 -2.13 2.19 21.90
N VAL A 26 -1.77 2.20 20.62
CA VAL A 26 -2.72 2.43 19.54
C VAL A 26 -2.55 1.41 18.43
N LEU A 27 -3.67 1.01 17.82
CA LEU A 27 -3.71 0.23 16.60
C LEU A 27 -4.19 1.12 15.45
N VAL A 28 -3.44 1.11 14.35
CA VAL A 28 -3.72 1.89 13.13
C VAL A 28 -4.23 0.95 12.05
N ASP A 29 -5.49 1.11 11.67
CA ASP A 29 -6.08 0.44 10.52
C ASP A 29 -6.17 1.40 9.33
N GLY A 30 -5.15 1.34 8.46
CA GLY A 30 -5.12 2.13 7.23
C GLY A 30 -6.09 1.66 6.14
N THR A 31 -6.76 0.52 6.31
CA THR A 31 -7.73 -0.02 5.34
C THR A 31 -9.09 0.62 5.54
N ASP A 32 -9.58 0.58 6.78
CA ASP A 32 -10.89 1.11 7.15
C ASP A 32 -10.80 2.55 7.71
N GLY A 33 -9.59 3.08 7.87
CA GLY A 33 -9.35 4.43 8.39
C GLY A 33 -9.61 4.55 9.88
N LEU A 34 -9.42 3.47 10.65
CA LEU A 34 -9.73 3.41 12.09
C LEU A 34 -8.47 3.52 12.94
N LEU A 35 -8.57 4.31 14.02
CA LEU A 35 -7.60 4.33 15.09
C LEU A 35 -8.24 3.76 16.36
N ILE A 36 -7.67 2.69 16.90
CA ILE A 36 -8.14 2.06 18.13
C ILE A 36 -7.15 2.40 19.23
N VAL A 37 -7.61 3.14 20.24
CA VAL A 37 -6.82 3.50 21.43
C VAL A 37 -7.01 2.43 22.49
N ASP A 38 -5.91 2.02 23.12
CA ASP A 38 -5.84 0.98 24.14
C ASP A 38 -6.59 -0.30 23.71
N PRO A 39 -6.17 -0.93 22.58
CA PRO A 39 -6.87 -2.08 22.03
C PRO A 39 -6.87 -3.25 23.03
N THR A 40 -8.02 -3.91 23.15
CA THR A 40 -8.16 -5.07 24.02
C THR A 40 -7.37 -6.27 23.47
N PRO A 41 -7.03 -7.27 24.30
CA PRO A 41 -6.39 -8.50 23.82
C PRO A 41 -7.18 -9.21 22.71
N GLU A 42 -8.51 -9.18 22.79
CA GLU A 42 -9.40 -9.76 21.77
C GLU A 42 -9.29 -8.98 20.45
N THR A 43 -9.23 -7.65 20.53
CA THR A 43 -9.05 -6.78 19.36
C THR A 43 -7.69 -7.06 18.69
N LEU A 44 -6.62 -7.17 19.49
CA LEU A 44 -5.30 -7.51 18.97
C LEU A 44 -5.27 -8.89 18.30
N ALA A 45 -5.95 -9.88 18.89
CA ALA A 45 -6.05 -11.22 18.31
C ALA A 45 -6.80 -11.23 16.96
N GLN A 46 -7.91 -10.48 16.87
CA GLN A 46 -8.66 -10.32 15.61
C GLN A 46 -7.79 -9.68 14.52
N TYR A 47 -7.07 -8.60 14.85
CA TYR A 47 -6.20 -7.94 13.89
C TYR A 47 -4.98 -8.77 13.49
N ALA A 48 -4.46 -9.61 14.39
CA ALA A 48 -3.42 -10.58 14.06
C ALA A 48 -3.93 -11.63 13.04
N GLU A 49 -5.18 -12.07 13.14
CA GLU A 49 -5.77 -12.97 12.16
C GLU A 49 -5.96 -12.28 10.79
N ILE A 50 -6.39 -11.02 10.80
CA ILE A 50 -6.51 -10.20 9.58
C ILE A 50 -5.14 -10.05 8.90
N GLU A 51 -4.08 -9.75 9.66
CA GLU A 51 -2.71 -9.67 9.17
C GLU A 51 -2.29 -11.00 8.53
N SER A 52 -2.48 -12.11 9.22
CA SER A 52 -2.08 -13.44 8.73
C SER A 52 -2.78 -13.79 7.42
N ARG A 53 -4.09 -13.51 7.32
CA ARG A 53 -4.85 -13.68 6.09
C ARG A 53 -4.30 -12.79 4.97
N ARG A 54 -3.98 -11.53 5.28
CA ARG A 54 -3.37 -10.60 4.31
C ARG A 54 -2.01 -11.11 3.83
N ALA A 55 -1.16 -11.58 4.73
CA ALA A 55 0.15 -12.13 4.39
C ALA A 55 0.01 -13.33 3.45
N ARG A 56 -0.95 -14.22 3.69
CA ARG A 56 -1.27 -15.34 2.81
C ARG A 56 -1.74 -14.88 1.42
N VAL A 57 -2.62 -13.90 1.34
CA VAL A 57 -3.08 -13.33 0.05
C VAL A 57 -1.90 -12.70 -0.70
N VAL A 58 -1.05 -11.93 -0.02
CA VAL A 58 0.14 -11.33 -0.63
C VAL A 58 1.09 -12.41 -1.16
N ALA A 59 1.27 -13.52 -0.44
CA ALA A 59 2.07 -14.65 -0.92
C ALA A 59 1.48 -15.27 -2.20
N GLN A 60 0.17 -15.49 -2.24
CA GLN A 60 -0.52 -16.01 -3.43
C GLN A 60 -0.43 -15.04 -4.62
N LEU A 61 -0.55 -13.73 -4.38
CA LEU A 61 -0.42 -12.72 -5.44
C LEU A 61 1.00 -12.70 -6.04
N LYS A 62 2.03 -12.99 -5.26
CA LYS A 62 3.41 -13.09 -5.79
C LYS A 62 3.57 -14.22 -6.81
N GLU A 63 2.81 -15.31 -6.67
CA GLU A 63 2.81 -16.41 -7.64
C GLU A 63 2.25 -15.97 -9.01
N LEU A 64 1.35 -14.98 -9.02
CA LEU A 64 0.76 -14.45 -10.25
C LEU A 64 1.71 -13.55 -11.05
N ARG A 65 2.83 -13.11 -10.46
CA ARG A 65 3.79 -12.20 -11.10
C ARG A 65 4.27 -12.69 -12.47
N GLU A 66 4.52 -13.99 -12.60
CA GLU A 66 5.04 -14.61 -13.84
C GLU A 66 3.92 -15.10 -14.78
N THR A 67 2.65 -14.89 -14.41
CA THR A 67 1.51 -15.37 -15.18
C THR A 67 1.05 -14.33 -16.19
N ARG A 68 0.45 -14.78 -17.30
CA ARG A 68 -0.16 -13.85 -18.26
C ARG A 68 -1.48 -13.32 -17.72
N SER A 69 -1.66 -12.01 -17.88
CA SER A 69 -2.87 -11.24 -17.60
C SER A 69 -4.02 -11.57 -18.56
N THR A 70 -4.53 -12.80 -18.54
CA THR A 70 -5.57 -13.28 -19.48
C THR A 70 -6.88 -13.57 -18.76
N THR A 71 -7.99 -13.07 -19.31
CA THR A 71 -9.34 -13.35 -18.79
C THR A 71 -9.75 -14.81 -18.98
N ARG A 72 -10.81 -15.26 -18.30
CA ARG A 72 -11.29 -16.65 -18.39
C ARG A 72 -11.75 -17.07 -19.79
N ASP A 73 -12.14 -16.11 -20.62
CA ASP A 73 -12.53 -16.28 -22.02
C ASP A 73 -11.38 -16.03 -23.02
N GLY A 74 -10.14 -15.83 -22.54
CA GLY A 74 -8.94 -15.82 -23.37
C GLY A 74 -8.48 -14.44 -23.87
N CYS A 75 -9.05 -13.35 -23.38
CA CYS A 75 -8.62 -12.01 -23.75
C CYS A 75 -7.38 -11.59 -22.94
N HIS A 76 -6.27 -11.29 -23.63
CA HIS A 76 -5.07 -10.74 -22.98
C HIS A 76 -5.26 -9.25 -22.67
N ILE A 77 -4.96 -8.85 -21.43
CA ILE A 77 -5.05 -7.48 -20.94
C ILE A 77 -3.68 -7.04 -20.48
N VAL A 78 -3.13 -5.98 -21.06
CA VAL A 78 -1.83 -5.45 -20.65
C VAL A 78 -1.96 -4.74 -19.30
N LEU A 79 -1.28 -5.24 -18.27
CA LEU A 79 -1.18 -4.58 -16.97
C LEU A 79 0.13 -3.79 -16.90
N SER A 80 0.03 -2.46 -16.96
CA SER A 80 1.17 -1.55 -16.87
C SER A 80 1.19 -0.79 -15.55
N ALA A 81 2.38 -0.36 -15.12
CA ALA A 81 2.56 0.44 -13.91
C ALA A 81 2.50 1.95 -14.21
N ASN A 82 2.10 2.71 -13.19
CA ASN A 82 2.24 4.15 -13.17
C ASN A 82 3.43 4.51 -12.28
N ILE A 83 4.37 5.31 -12.79
CA ILE A 83 5.58 5.71 -12.07
C ILE A 83 5.69 7.23 -11.95
N GLU A 84 6.38 7.70 -10.91
CA GLU A 84 6.61 9.11 -10.64
C GLU A 84 8.10 9.47 -10.68
N LEU A 85 8.98 8.52 -10.32
CA LEU A 85 10.42 8.68 -10.32
C LEU A 85 11.07 7.56 -11.15
N PRO A 86 12.24 7.80 -11.77
CA PRO A 86 13.01 6.75 -12.44
C PRO A 86 13.34 5.56 -11.53
N GLU A 87 13.49 5.79 -10.23
CA GLU A 87 13.77 4.78 -9.22
C GLU A 87 12.60 3.78 -9.03
N ASP A 88 11.38 4.13 -9.43
CA ASP A 88 10.21 3.24 -9.31
C ASP A 88 10.29 2.04 -10.27
N VAL A 89 11.17 2.07 -11.28
CA VAL A 89 11.30 1.04 -12.31
C VAL A 89 11.63 -0.34 -11.72
N ASP A 90 12.42 -0.39 -10.65
CA ASP A 90 12.73 -1.65 -9.97
C ASP A 90 11.47 -2.29 -9.37
N ALA A 91 10.56 -1.47 -8.83
CA ALA A 91 9.28 -1.93 -8.31
C ALA A 91 8.33 -2.39 -9.42
N VAL A 92 8.38 -1.78 -10.62
CA VAL A 92 7.61 -2.21 -11.80
C VAL A 92 7.98 -3.64 -12.18
N ALA A 93 9.27 -3.92 -12.32
CA ALA A 93 9.77 -5.25 -12.64
C ALA A 93 9.46 -6.27 -11.53
N ALA A 94 9.65 -5.87 -10.26
CA ALA A 94 9.39 -6.74 -9.11
C ALA A 94 7.92 -7.17 -8.98
N ASN A 95 6.97 -6.40 -9.54
CA ASN A 95 5.54 -6.68 -9.50
C ASN A 95 4.99 -7.26 -10.83
N GLY A 96 5.83 -7.53 -11.83
CA GLY A 96 5.42 -8.21 -13.06
C GLY A 96 4.60 -7.37 -14.03
N ALA A 97 4.70 -6.04 -13.95
CA ALA A 97 4.04 -5.17 -14.92
C ALA A 97 4.66 -5.32 -16.31
N GLU A 98 3.80 -5.33 -17.34
CA GLU A 98 4.17 -5.52 -18.75
C GLU A 98 4.69 -4.22 -19.40
N GLY A 99 4.69 -3.10 -18.67
CA GLY A 99 5.19 -1.81 -19.15
C GLY A 99 4.89 -0.66 -18.18
N ILE A 100 5.17 0.56 -18.65
CA ILE A 100 4.81 1.81 -17.98
C ILE A 100 3.66 2.44 -18.76
N GLY A 101 2.49 2.51 -18.14
CA GLY A 101 1.28 3.08 -18.76
C GLY A 101 1.20 4.59 -18.57
N LEU A 102 1.83 5.09 -17.50
CA LEU A 102 1.90 6.51 -17.18
C LEU A 102 3.22 6.80 -16.47
N TYR A 103 4.00 7.73 -17.02
CA TYR A 103 5.12 8.34 -16.32
C TYR A 103 4.79 9.79 -16.01
N ARG A 104 4.60 10.09 -14.73
CA ARG A 104 4.39 11.45 -14.23
C ARG A 104 5.73 12.19 -14.20
N THR A 105 5.84 13.26 -14.96
CA THR A 105 7.08 14.02 -15.14
C THR A 105 7.14 15.29 -14.29
N GLU A 106 6.06 15.64 -13.58
CA GLU A 106 5.94 16.84 -12.76
C GLU A 106 7.06 16.93 -11.70
N PHE A 107 7.48 15.79 -11.15
CA PHE A 107 8.58 15.74 -10.17
C PHE A 107 9.94 16.15 -10.74
N LEU A 108 10.20 15.93 -12.04
CA LEU A 108 11.45 16.37 -12.69
C LEU A 108 11.57 17.90 -12.75
N TYR A 109 10.43 18.60 -12.68
CA TYR A 109 10.38 20.06 -12.66
C TYR A 109 10.30 20.63 -11.25
N LEU A 110 9.52 20.00 -10.37
CA LEU A 110 9.29 20.49 -9.00
C LEU A 110 10.48 20.28 -8.05
N ASN A 111 11.36 19.31 -8.34
CA ASN A 111 12.52 19.00 -7.50
C ASN A 111 13.81 19.72 -7.96
N ARG A 112 13.69 20.79 -8.77
CA ARG A 112 14.81 21.64 -9.17
C ARG A 112 15.07 22.71 -8.12
N ASN A 113 16.32 22.80 -7.63
CA ASN A 113 16.78 23.85 -6.73
C ASN A 113 17.22 25.14 -7.47
N THR A 114 16.66 25.42 -8.64
CA THR A 114 16.92 26.65 -9.41
C THR A 114 15.65 27.11 -10.10
#